data_AF-A0A2S9I145-F1
#
_entry.id   AF-A0A2S9I145-F1
#
_cell.length_a   1.000
_cell.length_b   1.000
_cell.length_c   1.000
_cell.angle_alpha   90.00
_cell.angle_beta   90.00
_cell.angle_gamma   90.00
#
_symmetry.space_group_name_H-M   'P 1'
#
loop_
_entity.id
_entity.type
_entity.pdbx_description
1 polymer ?
#
loop_
_entity_poly.entity_id
_entity_poly.type
_entity_poly.pdbx_seq_one_letter_code
_entity_poly.pdbx_strand_id
1 'polypeptide(L)'
;MSFILSHTKVSVNKMNGGYTMENQQYGSINDVLLDYKEGIGNFTQQIPEIAETYNAFTQACFQEGTLTKREKQLIALGISLATQDEYCTIYHTKGCIDQGCSDKEILEACGVSAAFAGGAAMSQAVTLVQECLVELKHQSH
;
A
#
# COMPACT_ATOMS: atom_id res chain seq x y z
N MET A 1 -6.27 27.67 2.95
CA MET A 1 -6.44 26.41 2.21
C MET A 1 -6.15 25.28 3.17
N SER A 2 -7.18 24.77 3.85
CA SER A 2 -7.06 23.62 4.75
C SER A 2 -7.21 22.34 3.95
N PHE A 3 -6.19 21.49 3.97
CA PHE A 3 -6.33 20.09 3.54
C PHE A 3 -7.01 19.33 4.68
N ILE A 4 -8.28 18.97 4.50
CA ILE A 4 -8.94 17.95 5.31
C ILE A 4 -8.70 16.64 4.58
N LEU A 5 -7.75 15.84 5.06
CA LEU A 5 -7.63 14.43 4.68
C LEU A 5 -8.74 13.67 5.40
N SER A 6 -9.93 13.64 4.79
CA SER A 6 -11.05 12.83 5.26
C SER A 6 -11.08 11.53 4.48
N HIS A 7 -10.52 10.45 5.03
CA HIS A 7 -10.94 9.08 4.70
C HIS A 7 -11.53 8.38 5.95
N THR A 8 -12.33 9.11 6.71
CA THR A 8 -13.21 8.50 7.72
C THR A 8 -14.49 8.06 7.01
N LYS A 9 -14.80 6.75 7.01
CA LYS A 9 -16.15 6.30 6.65
C LYS A 9 -17.13 6.87 7.67
N VAL A 10 -17.96 7.83 7.26
CA VAL A 10 -19.05 8.35 8.09
C VAL A 10 -20.23 7.39 7.97
N SER A 11 -20.37 6.48 8.92
CA SER A 11 -21.62 5.72 9.09
C SER A 11 -22.50 6.41 10.12
N VAL A 12 -23.65 6.94 9.67
CA VAL A 12 -24.65 7.57 10.53
C VAL A 12 -25.46 6.47 11.21
N ASN A 13 -25.16 6.16 12.48
CA ASN A 13 -26.06 5.32 13.27
C ASN A 13 -27.09 6.20 13.99
N LYS A 14 -28.37 6.03 13.65
CA LYS A 14 -29.47 6.74 14.30
C LYS A 14 -29.68 6.13 15.69
N MET A 15 -29.01 6.64 16.72
CA MET A 15 -29.56 6.82 18.07
C MET A 15 -28.55 7.64 18.91
N ASN A 16 -29.02 8.77 19.43
CA ASN A 16 -28.34 9.74 20.31
C ASN A 16 -27.29 10.65 19.65
N GLY A 17 -27.65 11.92 19.46
CA GLY A 17 -26.88 12.98 18.80
C GLY A 17 -25.62 13.45 19.53
N GLY A 18 -24.66 12.55 19.71
CA GLY A 18 -23.27 12.88 20.06
C GLY A 18 -22.34 12.35 18.97
N TYR A 19 -21.39 13.17 18.53
CA TYR A 19 -20.26 12.69 17.75
C TYR A 19 -19.35 11.89 18.69
N THR A 20 -19.60 10.60 18.84
CA THR A 20 -18.60 9.69 19.40
C THR A 20 -17.60 9.39 18.30
N MET A 21 -16.41 9.95 18.41
CA MET A 21 -15.25 9.54 17.64
C MET A 21 -14.89 8.12 18.09
N GLU A 22 -15.56 7.11 17.54
CA GLU A 22 -15.05 5.74 17.59
C GLU A 22 -13.82 5.71 16.71
N ASN A 23 -12.66 5.73 17.36
CA ASN A 23 -11.36 5.62 16.74
C ASN A 23 -11.25 4.20 16.17
N GLN A 24 -11.78 3.97 14.96
CA GLN A 24 -11.43 2.78 14.20
C GLN A 24 -9.96 2.93 13.81
N GLN A 25 -9.11 2.41 14.70
CA GLN A 25 -7.70 2.22 14.47
C GLN A 25 -7.56 1.49 13.14
N TYR A 26 -6.90 2.13 12.17
CA TYR A 26 -6.34 1.39 11.04
C TYR A 26 -5.62 0.18 11.64
N GLY A 27 -5.95 -1.04 11.20
CA GLY A 27 -5.18 -2.22 11.62
C GLY A 27 -3.70 -1.96 11.38
N SER A 28 -2.80 -2.63 12.12
CA SER A 28 -1.36 -2.51 11.84
C SER A 28 -1.12 -2.75 10.35
N ILE A 29 -0.05 -2.18 9.78
CA ILE A 29 0.35 -2.45 8.39
C ILE A 29 0.39 -3.97 8.12
N ASN A 30 0.74 -4.76 9.13
CA ASN A 30 0.71 -6.22 9.06
C ASN A 30 -0.70 -6.81 8.93
N ASP A 31 -1.70 -6.23 9.60
CA ASP A 31 -3.10 -6.66 9.49
C ASP A 31 -3.60 -6.42 8.06
N VAL A 32 -3.27 -5.27 7.46
CA VAL A 32 -3.63 -4.96 6.06
C VAL A 32 -3.00 -5.97 5.09
N LEU A 33 -1.74 -6.31 5.30
CA LEU A 33 -1.05 -7.32 4.49
C LEU A 33 -1.64 -8.73 4.68
N LEU A 34 -2.04 -9.07 5.91
CA LEU A 34 -2.70 -10.33 6.23
C LEU A 34 -4.07 -10.42 5.56
N ASP A 35 -4.89 -9.38 5.70
CA ASP A 35 -6.21 -9.27 5.07
C ASP A 35 -6.11 -9.44 3.55
N TYR A 36 -5.13 -8.77 2.92
CA TYR A 36 -4.89 -8.90 1.48
C TYR A 36 -4.51 -10.35 1.10
N LYS A 37 -3.62 -10.97 1.88
CA LYS A 37 -3.18 -12.37 1.65
C LYS A 37 -4.35 -13.35 1.80
N GLU A 38 -5.18 -13.20 2.82
CA GLU A 38 -6.36 -14.05 3.03
C GLU A 38 -7.39 -13.84 1.92
N GLY A 39 -7.62 -12.60 1.50
CA GLY A 39 -8.50 -12.26 0.39
C GLY A 39 -8.09 -12.95 -0.92
N ILE A 40 -6.80 -12.90 -1.27
CA ILE A 40 -6.28 -13.61 -2.45
C ILE A 40 -6.42 -15.13 -2.30
N GLY A 41 -6.17 -15.68 -1.10
CA GLY A 41 -6.35 -17.10 -0.83
C GLY A 41 -7.80 -17.56 -1.05
N ASN A 42 -8.77 -16.83 -0.50
CA ASN A 42 -10.19 -17.11 -0.66
C ASN A 42 -10.66 -16.93 -2.11
N PHE A 43 -10.13 -15.93 -2.83
CA PHE A 43 -10.41 -15.73 -4.25
C PHE A 43 -9.90 -16.91 -5.09
N THR A 44 -8.68 -17.39 -4.79
CA THR A 44 -8.05 -18.54 -5.46
C THR A 44 -8.87 -19.82 -5.27
N GLN A 45 -9.42 -20.05 -4.07
CA GLN A 45 -10.28 -21.22 -3.83
C GLN A 45 -11.58 -21.20 -4.65
N GLN A 46 -12.12 -20.02 -4.92
CA GLN A 46 -13.38 -19.87 -5.64
C GLN A 46 -13.21 -19.91 -7.17
N ILE A 47 -12.16 -19.27 -7.69
CA ILE A 47 -11.91 -19.16 -9.14
C ILE A 47 -10.42 -19.41 -9.44
N PRO A 48 -9.94 -20.65 -9.27
CA PRO A 48 -8.50 -20.96 -9.31
C PRO A 48 -7.85 -20.65 -10.65
N GLU A 49 -8.52 -20.91 -11.77
CA GLU A 49 -7.97 -20.68 -13.11
C GLU A 49 -7.59 -19.21 -13.34
N ILE A 50 -8.45 -18.26 -12.94
CA ILE A 50 -8.17 -16.83 -13.07
C ILE A 50 -7.05 -16.42 -12.10
N ALA A 51 -7.14 -16.86 -10.84
CA ALA A 51 -6.19 -16.49 -9.81
C ALA A 51 -4.78 -17.00 -10.12
N GLU A 52 -4.63 -18.25 -10.52
CA GLU A 52 -3.35 -18.87 -10.87
C GLU A 52 -2.73 -18.21 -12.12
N THR A 53 -3.55 -17.93 -13.14
CA THR A 53 -3.08 -17.23 -14.35
C THR A 53 -2.58 -15.82 -14.02
N TYR A 54 -3.33 -15.08 -13.21
CA TYR A 54 -2.92 -13.74 -12.76
C TYR A 54 -1.64 -13.79 -11.90
N ASN A 55 -1.54 -14.75 -10.98
CA ASN A 55 -0.35 -14.94 -10.15
C ASN A 55 0.88 -15.30 -10.98
N ALA A 56 0.73 -16.15 -12.00
CA ALA A 56 1.82 -16.51 -12.90
C ALA A 56 2.31 -15.28 -13.70
N PHE A 57 1.37 -14.50 -14.25
CA PHE A 57 1.70 -13.26 -14.97
C PHE A 57 2.42 -12.26 -14.07
N THR A 58 1.88 -11.97 -12.88
CA THR A 58 2.48 -11.01 -11.95
C THR A 58 3.85 -11.50 -11.46
N GLN A 59 4.00 -12.79 -11.13
CA GLN A 59 5.30 -13.37 -10.76
C GLN A 59 6.33 -13.19 -11.88
N ALA A 60 5.95 -13.42 -13.14
CA ALA A 60 6.83 -13.20 -14.29
C ALA A 60 7.25 -11.73 -14.41
N CYS A 61 6.31 -10.79 -14.23
CA CYS A 61 6.61 -9.35 -14.24
C CYS A 61 7.65 -8.95 -13.18
N PHE A 62 7.63 -9.57 -12.00
CA PHE A 62 8.56 -9.27 -10.89
C PHE A 62 9.83 -10.13 -10.84
N GLN A 63 10.04 -11.07 -11.78
CA GLN A 63 11.33 -11.75 -11.91
C GLN A 63 12.45 -10.77 -12.26
N GLU A 64 13.67 -11.05 -11.81
CA GLU A 64 14.82 -10.21 -12.15
C GLU A 64 15.15 -10.31 -13.65
N GLY A 65 15.54 -9.20 -14.26
CA GLY A 65 15.97 -9.13 -15.65
C GLY A 65 16.91 -7.93 -15.83
N THR A 66 16.78 -7.19 -16.94
CA THR A 66 17.50 -5.91 -17.11
C THR A 66 17.17 -4.91 -16.01
N LEU A 67 15.92 -4.94 -15.52
CA LEU A 67 15.54 -4.29 -14.28
C LEU A 67 15.63 -5.29 -13.13
N THR A 68 16.32 -4.89 -12.08
CA THR A 68 16.40 -5.60 -10.80
C THR A 68 15.01 -5.69 -10.15
N LYS A 69 14.85 -6.64 -9.23
CA LYS A 69 13.61 -6.73 -8.42
C LYS A 69 13.34 -5.45 -7.64
N ARG A 70 14.42 -4.82 -7.16
CA ARG A 70 14.40 -3.55 -6.44
C ARG A 70 13.77 -2.43 -7.28
N GLU A 71 14.26 -2.25 -8.51
CA GLU A 71 13.74 -1.24 -9.44
C GLU A 71 12.28 -1.50 -9.79
N LYS A 72 11.89 -2.77 -9.99
CA LYS A 72 10.51 -3.14 -10.27
C LYS A 72 9.56 -2.83 -9.11
N GLN A 73 9.99 -2.99 -7.85
CA GLN A 73 9.20 -2.60 -6.70
C GLN A 73 9.05 -1.08 -6.59
N LEU A 74 10.10 -0.30 -6.88
CA LEU A 74 10.03 1.16 -6.91
C LEU A 74 9.08 1.67 -8.01
N ILE A 75 9.11 1.05 -9.19
CA ILE A 75 8.15 1.34 -10.27
C ILE A 75 6.72 1.03 -9.82
N ALA A 76 6.51 -0.15 -9.24
CA ALA A 76 5.20 -0.56 -8.77
C ALA A 76 4.67 0.36 -7.66
N LEU A 77 5.50 0.75 -6.70
CA LEU A 77 5.15 1.74 -5.67
C LEU A 77 4.71 3.07 -6.28
N GLY A 78 5.45 3.56 -7.28
CA GLY A 78 5.08 4.81 -7.95
C GLY A 78 3.74 4.73 -8.67
N ILE A 79 3.44 3.58 -9.31
CA ILE A 79 2.13 3.31 -9.92
C ILE A 79 1.05 3.28 -8.84
N SER A 80 1.26 2.56 -7.73
CA SER A 80 0.29 2.47 -6.62
C SER A 80 -0.11 3.85 -6.08
N LEU A 81 0.88 4.73 -5.88
CA LEU A 81 0.65 6.10 -5.42
C LEU A 81 -0.14 6.91 -6.45
N ALA A 82 0.22 6.79 -7.73
CA ALA A 82 -0.45 7.49 -8.82
C ALA A 82 -1.90 7.02 -9.03
N THR A 83 -2.18 5.74 -8.80
CA THR A 83 -3.52 5.15 -8.90
C THR A 83 -4.32 5.23 -7.60
N GLN A 84 -3.72 5.73 -6.50
CA GLN A 84 -4.34 5.83 -5.18
C GLN A 84 -4.84 4.48 -4.66
N ASP A 85 -4.02 3.44 -4.86
CA ASP A 85 -4.30 2.09 -4.36
C ASP A 85 -3.55 1.86 -3.04
N GLU A 86 -4.27 1.94 -1.93
CA GLU A 86 -3.70 1.83 -0.58
C GLU A 86 -3.11 0.43 -0.32
N TYR A 87 -3.78 -0.64 -0.75
CA TYR A 87 -3.28 -2.02 -0.61
C TYR A 87 -1.99 -2.21 -1.42
N CYS A 88 -1.97 -1.75 -2.67
CA CYS A 88 -0.76 -1.82 -3.50
C CYS A 88 0.34 -0.89 -3.00
N THR A 89 0.01 0.25 -2.39
CA THR A 89 1.00 1.16 -1.80
C THR A 89 1.71 0.48 -0.62
N ILE A 90 0.95 -0.14 0.27
CA ILE A 90 1.49 -0.90 1.41
C ILE A 90 2.29 -2.11 0.93
N TYR A 91 1.72 -2.91 0.02
CA TYR A 91 2.34 -4.12 -0.50
C TYR A 91 3.67 -3.84 -1.22
N HIS A 92 3.71 -2.83 -2.08
CA HIS A 92 4.93 -2.47 -2.82
C HIS A 92 5.94 -1.67 -1.98
N THR A 93 5.50 -0.98 -0.92
CA THR A 93 6.44 -0.44 0.08
C THR A 93 7.14 -1.57 0.83
N LYS A 94 6.41 -2.59 1.30
CA LYS A 94 7.03 -3.79 1.87
C LYS A 94 7.95 -4.47 0.87
N GLY A 95 7.51 -4.63 -0.38
CA GLY A 95 8.32 -5.20 -1.46
C GLY A 95 9.64 -4.44 -1.66
N CYS A 96 9.63 -3.11 -1.60
CA CYS A 96 10.85 -2.30 -1.64
C CYS A 96 11.78 -2.62 -0.47
N ILE A 97 11.25 -2.68 0.76
CA ILE A 97 12.03 -3.00 1.96
C ILE A 97 12.64 -4.40 1.86
N ASP A 98 11.84 -5.40 1.50
CA ASP A 98 12.26 -6.80 1.35
C ASP A 98 13.36 -6.98 0.28
N GLN A 99 13.39 -6.12 -0.75
CA GLN A 99 14.41 -6.12 -1.80
C GLN A 99 15.60 -5.17 -1.49
N GLY A 100 15.68 -4.63 -0.28
CA GLY A 100 16.81 -3.83 0.17
C GLY A 100 16.84 -2.39 -0.34
N CYS A 101 15.70 -1.82 -0.74
CA CYS A 101 15.62 -0.37 -0.94
C CYS A 101 15.93 0.37 0.36
N SER A 102 16.74 1.43 0.27
CA SER A 102 16.88 2.39 1.36
C SER A 102 15.62 3.26 1.48
N ASP A 103 15.41 3.85 2.66
CA ASP A 103 14.29 4.78 2.87
C ASP A 103 14.36 5.95 1.91
N LYS A 104 15.57 6.44 1.61
CA LYS A 104 15.77 7.54 0.66
C LYS A 104 15.30 7.18 -0.74
N GLU A 105 15.58 5.98 -1.22
CA GLU A 105 15.15 5.55 -2.56
C GLU A 105 13.63 5.40 -2.67
N ILE A 106 12.99 4.89 -1.62
CA ILE A 106 11.52 4.82 -1.53
C ILE A 106 10.94 6.24 -1.53
N LEU A 107 11.47 7.14 -0.71
CA LEU A 107 10.99 8.53 -0.60
C LEU A 107 11.25 9.34 -1.88
N GLU A 108 12.35 9.08 -2.60
CA GLU A 108 12.61 9.67 -3.92
C GLU A 108 11.56 9.21 -4.95
N ALA A 109 11.23 7.93 -4.99
CA ALA A 109 10.16 7.42 -5.85
C ALA A 109 8.79 8.04 -5.50
N CYS A 110 8.49 8.20 -4.21
CA CYS A 110 7.30 8.92 -3.75
C CYS A 110 7.27 10.38 -4.24
N GLY A 111 8.41 11.09 -4.15
CA GLY A 111 8.54 12.46 -4.60
C GLY A 111 8.31 12.60 -6.11
N VAL A 112 8.89 11.72 -6.92
CA VAL A 112 8.63 11.65 -8.36
C VAL A 112 7.15 11.39 -8.63
N SER A 113 6.55 10.44 -7.93
CA SER A 113 5.12 10.10 -8.10
C SER A 113 4.22 11.29 -7.77
N ALA A 114 4.51 12.02 -6.69
CA ALA A 114 3.78 13.22 -6.32
C ALA A 114 3.93 14.37 -7.32
N ALA A 115 5.09 14.50 -7.98
CA ALA A 115 5.28 15.53 -9.01
C ALA A 115 4.32 15.35 -10.20
N PHE A 116 3.92 14.11 -10.52
CA PHE A 116 3.01 13.81 -11.63
C PHE A 116 1.56 13.57 -11.19
N ALA A 117 1.33 12.94 -10.04
CA ALA A 117 0.01 12.58 -9.52
C ALA A 117 -0.55 13.57 -8.48
N GLY A 118 0.23 14.58 -8.10
CA GLY A 118 -0.21 15.69 -7.27
C GLY A 118 -0.40 15.34 -5.79
N GLY A 119 -1.26 16.12 -5.13
CA GLY A 119 -1.40 16.10 -3.68
C GLY A 119 -1.82 14.75 -3.09
N ALA A 120 -2.64 13.97 -3.78
CA ALA A 120 -3.10 12.67 -3.29
C ALA A 120 -1.97 11.64 -3.16
N ALA A 121 -1.05 11.61 -4.12
CA ALA A 121 0.15 10.78 -4.04
C ALA A 121 1.09 11.28 -2.93
N MET A 122 1.24 12.61 -2.77
CA MET A 122 2.02 13.16 -1.66
C MET A 122 1.40 12.81 -0.30
N SER A 123 0.08 12.85 -0.16
CA SER A 123 -0.60 12.50 1.08
C SER A 123 -0.33 11.06 1.48
N GLN A 124 -0.47 10.09 0.56
CA GLN A 124 -0.14 8.68 0.84
C GLN A 124 1.36 8.49 1.13
N ALA A 125 2.23 9.25 0.48
CA ALA A 125 3.67 9.19 0.74
C ALA A 125 4.05 9.64 2.15
N VAL A 126 3.42 10.70 2.68
CA VAL A 126 3.73 11.22 4.03
C VAL A 126 2.94 10.55 5.15
N THR A 127 1.94 9.72 4.82
CA THR A 127 1.18 8.91 5.78
C THR A 127 1.53 7.43 5.62
N LEU A 128 0.85 6.71 4.71
CA LEU A 128 0.91 5.26 4.57
C LEU A 128 2.33 4.73 4.33
N VAL A 129 3.10 5.37 3.44
CA VAL A 129 4.46 4.93 3.16
C VAL A 129 5.36 5.12 4.38
N GLN A 130 5.24 6.25 5.10
CA GLN A 130 6.01 6.49 6.32
C GLN A 130 5.65 5.49 7.42
N GLU A 131 4.36 5.19 7.60
CA GLU A 131 3.88 4.17 8.54
C GLU A 131 4.47 2.79 8.22
N CYS A 132 4.48 2.40 6.94
CA CYS A 132 5.13 1.17 6.49
C CYS A 132 6.63 1.13 6.85
N LEU A 133 7.37 2.22 6.63
CA LEU A 133 8.79 2.28 6.93
C LEU A 133 9.08 2.13 8.43
N VAL A 134 8.22 2.68 9.29
CA VAL A 134 8.32 2.54 10.75
C VAL A 134 7.96 1.12 11.19
N GLU A 135 6.77 0.63 10.85
CA GLU A 135 6.26 -0.64 11.39
C GLU A 135 7.04 -1.87 10.87
N LEU A 136 7.36 -1.90 9.58
CA LEU A 136 7.96 -3.09 8.96
C LEU A 136 9.45 -3.24 9.27
N LYS A 137 10.17 -2.13 9.47
CA LYS A 137 11.62 -2.19 9.79
C LYS A 137 11.90 -2.49 11.25
N HIS A 138 11.04 -2.05 12.17
CA HIS A 138 11.20 -2.31 13.60
C HIS A 138 11.08 -3.80 13.97
N GLN A 139 10.65 -4.65 13.03
CA GLN A 139 10.51 -6.10 13.20
C GLN A 139 11.66 -6.91 12.56
N SER A 140 12.66 -6.24 11.98
CA SER A 140 13.82 -6.86 11.34
C SER A 140 14.98 -7.17 12.32
N HIS A 141 14.70 -7.26 13.62
CA HIS A 141 15.67 -7.53 14.69
C HIS A 141 15.30 -8.74 15.52
#